data_AF-A0A7Y3HVJ9-F1
#
_entry.id   AF-A0A7Y3HVJ9-F1
#
_cell.length_a   1.000
_cell.length_b   1.000
_cell.length_c   1.000
_cell.angle_alpha   90.00
_cell.angle_beta   90.00
_cell.angle_gamma   90.00
#
_symmetry.space_group_name_H-M   'P 1'
#
loop_
_entity.id
_entity.type
_entity.pdbx_description
1 polymer ?
#
loop_
_entity_poly.entity_id
_entity_poly.type
_entity_poly.pdbx_seq_one_letter_code
_entity_poly.pdbx_strand_id
1 'polypeptide(L)'
;MRHNLVFLFLLVLFWGMAQKTSTNQVDHALFKAKIEQLSRIKGNSLGDSLIYIGKSFLGIPYVEKTLELGQTESLVINLRGLDCTTYVENTLALGLLLQEGQNDFNSFAQNLKTIRYRNGKIAGYPSRLHYFTEWIRDNQKKGLI
;
A
#
# COMPACT_ATOMS: atom_id res chain seq x y z
N MET A 1 46.41 -24.25 -30.32
CA MET A 1 45.47 -23.73 -31.34
C MET A 1 44.07 -24.11 -30.88
N ARG A 2 43.08 -23.25 -30.63
CA ARG A 2 42.85 -21.81 -30.82
C ARG A 2 42.00 -21.33 -29.64
N HIS A 3 42.32 -20.15 -29.13
CA HIS A 3 41.41 -19.32 -28.35
C HIS A 3 40.22 -18.90 -29.21
N ASN A 4 39.04 -18.75 -28.60
CA ASN A 4 37.91 -17.90 -29.01
C ASN A 4 37.00 -17.83 -27.77
N LEU A 5 37.10 -16.82 -26.90
CA LEU A 5 36.56 -15.47 -27.08
C LEU A 5 35.05 -15.47 -27.35
N VAL A 6 34.23 -15.67 -26.32
CA VAL A 6 32.92 -15.00 -26.19
C VAL A 6 32.72 -14.65 -24.71
N PHE A 7 33.48 -13.65 -24.29
CA PHE A 7 33.06 -12.76 -23.21
C PHE A 7 31.84 -11.97 -23.72
N LEU A 8 30.96 -11.56 -22.81
CA LEU A 8 29.88 -10.57 -23.01
C LEU A 8 28.52 -11.09 -23.51
N PHE A 9 27.73 -11.68 -22.61
CA PHE A 9 26.26 -11.57 -22.68
C PHE A 9 25.66 -11.48 -21.25
N LEU A 10 26.20 -10.59 -20.44
CA LEU A 10 25.62 -10.13 -19.17
C LEU A 10 25.15 -8.70 -19.38
N LEU A 11 24.07 -8.51 -20.12
CA LEU A 11 23.40 -7.22 -20.26
C LEU A 11 21.89 -7.43 -20.30
N VAL A 12 21.31 -7.23 -19.11
CA VAL A 12 20.06 -6.51 -18.88
C VAL A 12 18.81 -7.09 -19.55
N LEU A 13 18.13 -7.96 -18.80
CA LEU A 13 16.67 -8.04 -18.80
C LEU A 13 16.15 -8.19 -17.37
N PHE A 14 16.55 -7.27 -16.48
CA PHE A 14 15.65 -6.91 -15.38
C PHE A 14 14.55 -6.04 -15.99
N TRP A 15 13.59 -6.69 -16.64
CA TRP A 15 12.27 -6.10 -16.82
C TRP A 15 11.70 -5.93 -15.41
N GLY A 16 11.94 -4.75 -14.83
CA GLY A 16 11.16 -4.32 -13.69
C GLY A 16 9.70 -4.33 -14.13
N MET A 17 8.93 -5.31 -13.69
CA MET A 17 7.48 -5.25 -13.79
C MET A 17 7.03 -4.05 -12.95
N ALA A 18 6.95 -2.88 -13.57
CA ALA A 18 6.23 -1.76 -13.03
C ALA A 18 4.77 -2.21 -12.95
N GLN A 19 4.35 -2.64 -11.75
CA GLN A 19 2.96 -3.01 -11.51
C GLN A 19 2.14 -1.72 -11.60
N LYS A 20 1.17 -1.71 -12.52
CA LYS A 20 0.26 -0.59 -12.72
C LYS A 20 -0.52 -0.34 -11.44
N THR A 21 -0.36 0.84 -10.84
CA THR A 21 -1.22 1.31 -9.76
C THR A 21 -2.47 1.92 -10.38
N SER A 22 -3.65 1.53 -9.90
CA SER A 22 -4.91 2.18 -10.26
C SER A 22 -5.14 3.30 -9.27
N THR A 23 -4.53 4.46 -9.55
CA THR A 23 -4.65 5.69 -8.75
C THR A 23 -5.13 6.81 -9.66
N ASN A 24 -6.08 7.61 -9.17
CA ASN A 24 -6.51 8.84 -9.84
C ASN A 24 -5.79 10.05 -9.22
N GLN A 25 -5.60 11.13 -9.99
CA GLN A 25 -5.09 12.42 -9.53
C GLN A 25 -5.83 12.95 -8.29
N VAL A 26 -7.12 12.64 -8.15
CA VAL A 26 -7.91 13.01 -6.95
C VAL A 26 -7.37 12.33 -5.69
N ASP A 27 -7.08 11.03 -5.74
CA ASP A 27 -6.58 10.29 -4.57
C ASP A 27 -5.18 10.75 -4.16
N HIS A 28 -4.35 11.17 -5.13
CA HIS A 28 -3.05 11.79 -4.84
C HIS A 28 -3.20 13.15 -4.13
N ALA A 29 -4.18 13.96 -4.52
CA ALA A 29 -4.47 15.22 -3.85
C ALA A 29 -5.01 15.01 -2.42
N LEU A 30 -5.91 14.02 -2.24
CA LEU A 30 -6.43 13.65 -0.93
C LEU A 30 -5.34 13.11 -0.01
N PHE A 31 -4.42 12.30 -0.53
CA PHE A 31 -3.25 11.86 0.22
C PHE A 31 -2.42 13.06 0.69
N LYS A 32 -2.10 14.01 -0.19
CA LYS A 32 -1.32 15.19 0.19
C LYS A 32 -2.00 15.99 1.29
N ALA A 33 -3.31 16.23 1.17
CA ALA A 33 -4.10 16.91 2.19
C ALA A 33 -4.10 16.13 3.52
N LYS A 34 -4.19 14.79 3.45
CA LYS A 34 -4.11 13.91 4.62
C LYS A 34 -2.77 14.02 5.33
N ILE A 35 -1.65 13.96 4.60
CA ILE A 35 -0.31 14.12 5.17
C ILE A 35 -0.13 15.50 5.80
N GLU A 36 -0.62 16.55 5.16
CA GLU A 36 -0.57 17.90 5.74
C GLU A 36 -1.42 18.04 7.01
N GLN A 37 -2.56 17.36 7.07
CA GLN A 37 -3.38 17.30 8.28
C GLN A 37 -2.63 16.55 9.41
N LEU A 38 -2.00 15.42 9.09
CA LEU A 38 -1.36 14.54 10.07
C LEU A 38 -0.01 15.07 10.56
N SER A 39 0.72 15.87 9.76
CA SER A 39 2.00 16.48 10.19
C SER A 39 1.84 17.44 11.37
N ARG A 40 0.62 17.94 11.61
CA ARG A 40 0.26 18.80 12.74
C ARG A 40 0.03 18.00 14.04
N ILE A 41 0.02 16.67 13.97
CA ILE A 41 -0.28 15.77 15.09
C ILE A 41 0.97 14.97 15.42
N LYS A 42 1.39 14.98 16.69
CA LYS A 42 2.46 14.12 17.19
C LYS A 42 1.86 13.05 18.10
N GLY A 43 1.75 11.82 17.60
CA GLY A 43 1.56 10.65 18.44
C GLY A 43 2.87 10.28 19.13
N ASN A 44 2.80 9.83 20.38
CA ASN A 44 3.99 9.39 21.13
C ASN A 44 4.34 7.92 20.84
N SER A 45 3.42 7.18 20.22
CA SER A 45 3.56 5.78 19.82
C SER A 45 2.86 5.54 18.46
N LEU A 46 3.09 4.36 17.87
CA LEU A 46 2.32 3.94 16.70
C LEU A 46 0.83 3.85 17.02
N GLY A 47 0.46 3.27 18.17
CA GLY A 47 -0.94 3.15 18.60
C GLY A 47 -1.65 4.50 18.70
N ASP A 48 -0.99 5.49 19.31
CA ASP A 48 -1.54 6.86 19.38
C ASP A 48 -1.72 7.47 17.99
N SER A 49 -0.72 7.30 17.12
CA SER A 49 -0.77 7.76 15.73
C SER A 49 -1.95 7.15 14.98
N LEU A 50 -2.17 5.83 15.12
CA LEU A 50 -3.29 5.13 14.50
C LEU A 50 -4.65 5.65 14.97
N ILE A 51 -4.79 6.02 16.25
CA ILE A 51 -6.02 6.64 16.77
C ILE A 51 -6.29 7.98 16.08
N TYR A 52 -5.28 8.84 15.95
CA TYR A 52 -5.43 10.13 15.27
C TYR A 52 -5.71 9.99 13.78
N ILE A 53 -5.01 9.07 13.11
CA ILE A 53 -5.22 8.78 11.69
C ILE A 53 -6.64 8.25 11.47
N GLY A 54 -7.09 7.29 12.27
CA GLY A 54 -8.44 6.74 12.20
C GLY A 54 -9.51 7.81 12.36
N LYS A 55 -9.38 8.68 13.36
CA LYS A 55 -10.28 9.83 13.57
C LYS A 55 -10.30 10.79 12.38
N SER A 56 -9.18 10.94 11.65
CA SER A 56 -9.11 11.81 10.48
C SER A 56 -9.95 11.32 9.29
N PHE A 57 -10.42 10.07 9.31
CA PHE A 57 -11.32 9.51 8.31
C PHE A 57 -12.82 9.67 8.67
N LEU A 58 -13.15 10.25 9.82
CA LEU A 58 -14.54 10.54 10.17
C LEU A 58 -15.20 11.42 9.10
N GLY A 59 -16.39 11.01 8.65
CA GLY A 59 -17.13 11.68 7.58
C GLY A 59 -16.78 11.21 6.16
N ILE A 60 -15.76 10.35 5.97
CA ILE A 60 -15.54 9.70 4.68
C ILE A 60 -16.71 8.73 4.40
N PRO A 61 -17.31 8.77 3.20
CA PRO A 61 -18.39 7.87 2.82
C PRO A 61 -18.01 6.39 2.89
N TYR A 62 -18.97 5.57 3.29
CA TYR A 62 -18.85 4.13 3.14
C TYR A 62 -19.10 3.72 1.68
N VAL A 63 -18.15 3.01 1.06
CA VAL A 63 -18.29 2.51 -0.32
C VAL A 63 -17.72 1.11 -0.42
N GLU A 64 -18.56 0.14 -0.79
CA GLU A 64 -18.14 -1.25 -1.03
C GLU A 64 -17.51 -1.44 -2.41
N LYS A 65 -16.78 -2.54 -2.59
CA LYS A 65 -16.24 -3.01 -3.88
C LYS A 65 -15.34 -1.99 -4.59
N THR A 66 -14.74 -1.06 -3.84
CA THR A 66 -13.86 -0.01 -4.38
C THR A 66 -12.59 -0.57 -5.02
N LEU A 67 -12.21 -1.81 -4.65
CA LEU A 67 -11.04 -2.51 -5.17
C LEU A 67 -11.34 -3.37 -6.42
N GLU A 68 -12.61 -3.56 -6.78
CA GLU A 68 -13.02 -4.44 -7.88
C GLU A 68 -13.02 -3.71 -9.22
N LEU A 69 -11.83 -3.30 -9.66
CA LEU A 69 -11.63 -2.52 -10.88
C LEU A 69 -11.00 -3.35 -12.00
N GLY A 70 -11.73 -3.51 -13.10
CA GLY A 70 -11.24 -4.20 -14.31
C GLY A 70 -11.05 -5.70 -14.12
N GLN A 71 -10.30 -6.32 -15.03
CA GLN A 71 -10.10 -7.77 -15.07
C GLN A 71 -8.77 -8.23 -14.42
N THR A 72 -7.84 -7.30 -14.21
CA THR A 72 -6.50 -7.60 -13.70
C THR A 72 -6.31 -6.98 -12.33
N GLU A 73 -5.95 -7.81 -11.35
CA GLU A 73 -5.63 -7.34 -10.00
C GLU A 73 -4.48 -6.34 -10.04
N SER A 74 -4.72 -5.18 -9.43
CA SER A 74 -3.76 -4.09 -9.32
C SER A 74 -3.94 -3.42 -7.97
N LEU A 75 -2.91 -2.69 -7.52
CA LEU A 75 -3.06 -1.89 -6.31
C LEU A 75 -4.02 -0.72 -6.60
N VAL A 76 -5.21 -0.79 -6.03
CA VAL A 76 -6.18 0.31 -6.05
C VAL A 76 -6.03 1.16 -4.80
N ILE A 77 -5.84 2.47 -4.98
CA ILE A 77 -5.82 3.45 -3.89
C ILE A 77 -7.05 4.33 -4.04
N ASN A 78 -7.98 4.23 -3.09
CA ASN A 78 -9.18 5.04 -3.04
C ASN A 78 -9.29 5.70 -1.66
N LEU A 79 -9.17 7.03 -1.62
CA LEU A 79 -9.30 7.82 -0.39
C LEU A 79 -10.62 8.61 -0.35
N ARG A 80 -11.48 8.43 -1.36
CA ARG A 80 -12.78 9.11 -1.49
C ARG A 80 -13.92 8.39 -0.77
N GLY A 81 -13.76 7.09 -0.50
CA GLY A 81 -14.74 6.25 0.15
C GLY A 81 -14.13 4.91 0.54
N LEU A 82 -14.47 4.40 1.72
CA LEU A 82 -13.82 3.23 2.32
C LEU A 82 -14.87 2.24 2.82
N ASP A 83 -14.54 0.96 2.77
CA ASP A 83 -15.22 -0.07 3.57
C ASP A 83 -14.44 -0.33 4.87
N CYS A 84 -14.88 -1.29 5.67
CA CYS A 84 -14.25 -1.59 6.95
C CYS A 84 -12.80 -2.07 6.81
N THR A 85 -12.49 -2.88 5.80
CA THR A 85 -11.14 -3.43 5.58
C THR A 85 -10.21 -2.36 5.04
N THR A 86 -10.62 -1.67 3.97
CA THR A 86 -9.82 -0.61 3.36
C THR A 86 -9.60 0.55 4.33
N TYR A 87 -10.53 0.85 5.24
CA TYR A 87 -10.30 1.79 6.33
C TYR A 87 -9.13 1.38 7.24
N VAL A 88 -9.11 0.14 7.71
CA VAL A 88 -8.02 -0.38 8.56
C VAL A 88 -6.70 -0.39 7.81
N GLU A 89 -6.69 -0.85 6.56
CA GLU A 89 -5.48 -0.92 5.74
C GLU A 89 -4.88 0.46 5.46
N ASN A 90 -5.70 1.46 5.09
CA ASN A 90 -5.23 2.82 4.85
C ASN A 90 -4.74 3.48 6.16
N THR A 91 -5.43 3.22 7.28
CA THR A 91 -5.01 3.72 8.61
C THR A 91 -3.63 3.16 8.99
N LEU A 92 -3.43 1.86 8.83
CA LEU A 92 -2.15 1.21 9.10
C LEU A 92 -1.05 1.68 8.14
N ALA A 93 -1.34 1.78 6.85
CA ALA A 93 -0.38 2.23 5.84
C ALA A 93 0.14 3.66 6.11
N LEU A 94 -0.75 4.57 6.52
CA LEU A 94 -0.37 5.93 6.94
C LEU A 94 0.41 5.92 8.27
N GLY A 95 0.05 5.04 9.22
CA GLY A 95 0.77 4.92 10.48
C GLY A 95 2.22 4.48 10.28
N LEU A 96 2.43 3.46 9.45
CA LEU A 96 3.76 2.96 9.09
C LEU A 96 4.56 4.03 8.35
N LEU A 97 3.96 4.72 7.37
CA LEU A 97 4.60 5.81 6.64
C LEU A 97 5.17 6.88 7.58
N LEU A 98 4.36 7.32 8.55
CA LEU A 98 4.78 8.33 9.53
C LEU A 98 5.84 7.81 10.50
N GLN A 99 5.72 6.55 10.93
CA GLN A 99 6.73 5.90 11.78
C GLN A 99 8.09 5.79 11.07
N GLU A 100 8.09 5.57 9.75
CA GLU A 100 9.27 5.52 8.89
C GLU A 100 9.85 6.92 8.60
N GLY A 101 9.20 8.00 9.07
CA GLY A 101 9.61 9.38 8.81
C GLY A 101 9.38 9.81 7.36
N GLN A 102 8.51 9.12 6.64
CA GLN A 102 8.20 9.37 5.23
C GLN A 102 6.89 10.14 5.08
N ASN A 103 6.71 10.77 3.92
CA ASN A 103 5.54 11.59 3.64
C ASN A 103 5.13 11.60 2.15
N ASP A 104 5.73 10.73 1.34
CA ASP A 104 5.47 10.65 -0.08
C ASP A 104 4.47 9.54 -0.43
N PHE A 105 3.83 9.70 -1.59
CA PHE A 105 2.77 8.81 -2.04
C PHE A 105 3.27 7.41 -2.39
N ASN A 106 4.52 7.27 -2.87
CA ASN A 106 5.04 5.98 -3.32
C ASN A 106 5.31 5.06 -2.15
N SER A 107 5.89 5.59 -1.08
CA SER A 107 6.05 4.86 0.18
C SER A 107 4.71 4.45 0.78
N PHE A 108 3.71 5.34 0.76
CA PHE A 108 2.36 4.99 1.20
C PHE A 108 1.76 3.84 0.37
N ALA A 109 1.87 3.92 -0.95
CA ALA A 109 1.43 2.87 -1.85
C ALA A 109 2.16 1.55 -1.60
N GLN A 110 3.47 1.60 -1.30
CA GLN A 110 4.26 0.42 -0.99
C GLN A 110 3.84 -0.22 0.34
N ASN A 111 3.57 0.58 1.38
CA ASN A 111 3.04 0.10 2.65
C ASN A 111 1.66 -0.55 2.47
N LEU A 112 0.76 0.11 1.75
CA LEU A 112 -0.56 -0.42 1.47
C LEU A 112 -0.51 -1.74 0.67
N LYS A 113 0.33 -1.81 -0.36
CA LYS A 113 0.58 -3.05 -1.10
C LYS A 113 1.13 -4.15 -0.18
N THR A 114 2.07 -3.80 0.68
CA THR A 114 2.67 -4.75 1.62
C THR A 114 1.62 -5.31 2.56
N ILE A 115 0.71 -4.47 3.07
CA ILE A 115 -0.38 -4.87 3.97
C ILE A 115 -1.41 -5.77 3.27
N ARG A 116 -1.90 -5.35 2.10
CA ARG A 116 -3.08 -5.91 1.42
C ARG A 116 -2.83 -7.25 0.73
N TYR A 117 -1.60 -7.48 0.28
CA TYR A 117 -1.26 -8.66 -0.52
C TYR A 117 -0.38 -9.63 0.25
N ARG A 118 -0.58 -10.92 -0.02
CA ARG A 118 0.19 -12.01 0.59
C ARG A 118 1.68 -11.83 0.30
N ASN A 119 2.50 -11.81 1.35
CA ASN A 119 3.94 -11.47 1.28
C ASN A 119 4.24 -10.13 0.54
N GLY A 120 3.27 -9.21 0.48
CA GLY A 120 3.38 -7.93 -0.24
C GLY A 120 3.48 -8.05 -1.77
N LYS A 121 3.07 -9.18 -2.35
CA LYS A 121 3.21 -9.44 -3.81
C LYS A 121 1.85 -9.56 -4.48
N ILE A 122 1.62 -8.74 -5.50
CA ILE A 122 0.44 -8.85 -6.36
C ILE A 122 0.72 -9.95 -7.39
N ALA A 123 -0.05 -11.03 -7.32
CA ALA A 123 -0.01 -12.19 -8.19
C ALA A 123 -1.45 -12.65 -8.50
N GLY A 124 -2.21 -11.77 -9.17
CA GLY A 124 -3.63 -11.97 -9.46
C GLY A 124 -4.56 -11.79 -8.25
N TYR A 125 -5.86 -11.84 -8.47
CA TYR A 125 -6.89 -11.63 -7.44
C TYR A 125 -6.70 -12.47 -6.16
N PRO A 126 -6.30 -13.76 -6.23
CA PRO A 126 -6.09 -14.58 -5.03
C PRO A 126 -4.91 -14.15 -4.16
N SER A 127 -4.03 -13.26 -4.65
CA SER A 127 -2.92 -12.71 -3.86
C SER A 127 -3.37 -11.66 -2.85
N ARG A 128 -4.54 -11.04 -3.05
CA ARG A 128 -5.14 -10.15 -2.06
C ARG A 128 -5.66 -10.96 -0.87
N LEU A 129 -5.48 -10.45 0.34
CA LEU A 129 -5.82 -11.13 1.57
C LEU A 129 -7.31 -10.95 1.89
N HIS A 130 -8.17 -11.77 1.27
CA HIS A 130 -9.64 -11.65 1.37
C HIS A 130 -10.22 -12.12 2.70
N TYR A 131 -9.56 -13.05 3.38
CA TYR A 131 -10.00 -13.54 4.69
C TYR A 131 -9.27 -12.79 5.80
N PHE A 132 -10.00 -12.13 6.68
CA PHE A 132 -9.41 -11.31 7.74
C PHE A 132 -8.46 -12.09 8.67
N THR A 133 -8.74 -13.38 8.90
CA THR A 133 -7.85 -14.27 9.66
C THR A 133 -6.52 -14.51 8.96
N GLU A 134 -6.53 -14.63 7.63
CA GLU A 134 -5.30 -14.71 6.82
C GLU A 134 -4.60 -13.36 6.77
N TRP A 135 -5.35 -12.26 6.62
CA TRP A 135 -4.83 -10.91 6.68
C TRP A 135 -4.02 -10.69 7.96
N ILE A 136 -4.55 -11.09 9.12
CA ILE A 136 -3.84 -10.99 10.40
C ILE A 136 -2.56 -11.83 10.37
N ARG A 137 -2.65 -13.13 10.03
CA ARG A 137 -1.49 -14.05 10.04
C ARG A 137 -0.37 -13.61 9.11
N ASP A 138 -0.71 -13.15 7.90
CA ASP A 138 0.28 -12.68 6.94
C ASP A 138 0.93 -11.37 7.41
N ASN A 139 0.15 -10.43 7.97
CA ASN A 139 0.69 -9.18 8.52
C ASN A 139 1.55 -9.39 9.78
N GLN A 140 1.22 -10.35 10.65
CA GLN A 140 2.09 -10.78 11.75
C GLN A 140 3.41 -11.37 11.24
N LYS A 141 3.34 -12.25 10.23
CA LYS A 141 4.55 -12.83 9.60
C LYS A 141 5.44 -11.77 8.95
N LYS A 142 4.84 -10.70 8.41
CA LYS A 142 5.55 -9.53 7.87
C LYS A 142 6.06 -8.57 8.95
N GLY A 143 5.70 -8.78 10.22
CA GLY A 143 6.11 -7.93 11.35
C GLY A 143 5.38 -6.58 11.41
N LEU A 144 4.19 -6.47 10.82
CA LEU A 144 3.42 -5.22 10.77
C LEU A 144 2.43 -5.08 11.93
N ILE A 145 2.04 -6.19 12.56
CA ILE A 145 1.12 -6.28 13.70
C ILE A 145 1.50 -7.41 14.66
#